data_AF-A8XNC5-F1
#
_entry.id   AF-A8XNC5-F1
#
_cell.length_a   1.000
_cell.length_b   1.000
_cell.length_c   1.000
_cell.angle_alpha   90.00
_cell.angle_beta   90.00
_cell.angle_gamma   90.00
#
_symmetry.space_group_name_H-M   'P 1'
#
loop_
_entity.id
_entity.type
_entity.pdbx_description
1 polymer ?
#
loop_
_entity_poly.entity_id
_entity_poly.type
_entity_poly.pdbx_seq_one_letter_code
_entity_poly.pdbx_strand_id
1 'polypeptide(L)'
;MKTVALVFILSAIGLSEQLRDPRCFPPTNIYRAPDCVPDITSENPNFDCQGGHFVRTAGISMPCTADHDCMENMEPNEWCNSERNGFQWAASGCHCDLKLKTCIMQRFDRNYNEIQWAFCTPRNRFRCEVSDHCSPPKN
;
A
#
# COMPACT_ATOMS: atom_id res chain seq x y z
N MET A 1 -48.53 24.13 25.08
CA MET A 1 -47.28 24.92 25.03
C MET A 1 -46.38 24.38 26.14
N LYS A 2 -45.20 23.79 25.96
CA LYS A 2 -44.33 23.51 24.82
C LYS A 2 -43.63 22.18 25.11
N THR A 3 -43.56 21.31 24.10
CA THR A 3 -42.78 20.08 24.05
C THR A 3 -41.29 20.42 24.11
N VAL A 4 -40.52 19.77 24.98
CA VAL A 4 -39.05 19.82 24.92
C VAL A 4 -38.58 18.42 24.53
N ALA A 5 -38.26 18.27 23.24
CA ALA A 5 -37.63 17.07 22.72
C ALA A 5 -36.13 17.13 23.07
N LEU A 6 -35.67 16.18 23.89
CA LEU A 6 -34.25 15.90 24.07
C LEU A 6 -33.73 15.20 22.81
N VAL A 7 -33.06 15.98 21.96
CA VAL A 7 -32.32 15.47 20.81
C VAL A 7 -31.06 14.79 21.35
N PHE A 8 -31.05 13.46 21.35
CA PHE A 8 -29.83 12.69 21.49
C PHE A 8 -28.99 12.90 20.23
N ILE A 9 -27.96 13.75 20.34
CA ILE A 9 -26.91 13.85 19.34
C ILE A 9 -26.08 12.57 19.47
N LEU A 10 -26.48 11.52 18.74
CA LEU A 10 -25.61 10.40 18.43
C LEU A 10 -24.51 10.95 17.53
N SER A 11 -23.38 11.29 18.15
CA SER A 11 -22.13 11.54 17.45
C SER A 11 -21.76 10.27 16.71
N ALA A 12 -22.20 10.15 15.45
CA ALA A 12 -21.64 9.22 14.50
C ALA A 12 -20.19 9.66 14.27
N ILE A 13 -19.27 9.17 15.11
CA ILE A 13 -17.85 9.19 14.81
C ILE A 13 -17.74 8.36 13.54
N GLY A 14 -17.54 9.06 12.42
CA GLY A 14 -17.59 8.50 11.09
C GLY A 14 -16.69 7.27 10.99
N LEU A 15 -17.30 6.11 10.78
CA LEU A 15 -16.70 4.99 10.09
C LEU A 15 -16.38 5.46 8.66
N SER A 16 -15.26 6.17 8.51
CA SER A 16 -14.59 6.35 7.23
C SER A 16 -13.71 5.12 6.95
N GLU A 17 -14.23 3.91 7.17
CA GLU A 17 -13.80 2.78 6.35
C GLU A 17 -14.50 2.99 5.01
N GLN A 18 -13.91 3.82 4.16
CA GLN A 18 -14.19 3.77 2.73
C GLN A 18 -14.12 2.28 2.36
N LEU A 19 -15.25 1.71 1.93
CA LEU A 19 -15.33 0.37 1.36
C LEU A 19 -14.28 0.29 0.24
N ARG A 20 -13.08 -0.18 0.57
CA ARG A 20 -12.01 -0.39 -0.41
C ARG A 20 -12.48 -1.52 -1.31
N ASP A 21 -12.48 -1.29 -2.63
CA ASP A 21 -12.94 -2.29 -3.61
C ASP A 21 -12.19 -3.61 -3.36
N PRO A 22 -12.88 -4.71 -3.03
CA PRO A 22 -12.24 -5.97 -2.66
C PRO A 22 -11.49 -6.61 -3.82
N ARG A 23 -11.66 -6.12 -5.06
CA ARG A 23 -10.81 -6.52 -6.20
C ARG A 23 -9.45 -5.83 -6.17
N CYS A 24 -9.41 -4.61 -5.64
CA CYS A 24 -8.23 -3.77 -5.59
C CYS A 24 -7.42 -3.95 -4.30
N PHE A 25 -8.08 -4.26 -3.19
CA PHE A 25 -7.44 -4.38 -1.89
C PHE A 25 -7.76 -5.73 -1.25
N PRO A 26 -6.76 -6.39 -0.64
CA PRO A 26 -6.97 -7.59 0.14
C PRO A 26 -7.74 -7.31 1.43
N PRO A 27 -8.34 -8.32 2.07
CA PRO A 27 -8.99 -8.17 3.38
C PRO A 27 -8.06 -7.57 4.43
N THR A 28 -8.60 -6.69 5.29
CA THR A 28 -7.84 -5.88 6.26
C THR A 28 -7.07 -6.68 7.32
N ASN A 29 -7.30 -7.98 7.44
CA ASN A 29 -6.55 -8.83 8.38
C ASN A 29 -5.14 -9.19 7.88
N ILE A 30 -4.81 -8.90 6.62
CA ILE A 30 -3.47 -9.15 6.04
C ILE A 30 -2.51 -7.98 6.32
N TYR A 31 -3.04 -6.78 6.58
CA TYR A 31 -2.26 -5.56 6.79
C TYR A 31 -2.63 -4.93 8.11
N ARG A 32 -1.99 -5.31 9.22
CA ARG A 32 -2.12 -4.57 10.48
C ARG A 32 -1.01 -4.90 11.49
N ALA A 33 0.17 -4.36 11.22
CA ALA A 33 1.00 -3.80 12.27
C ALA A 33 1.70 -2.54 11.71
N PRO A 34 1.64 -1.37 12.39
CA PRO A 34 2.52 -0.24 12.07
C PRO A 34 4.00 -0.59 12.32
N ASP A 35 4.23 -1.59 13.16
CA ASP A 35 5.54 -2.08 13.53
C ASP A 35 5.99 -3.22 12.59
N CYS A 36 7.30 -3.37 12.45
CA CYS A 36 7.86 -4.47 11.66
C CYS A 36 7.59 -5.82 12.31
N VAL A 37 7.45 -6.86 11.48
CA VAL A 37 7.32 -8.24 11.96
C VAL A 37 8.59 -8.64 12.74
N PRO A 38 8.47 -9.07 14.02
CA PRO A 38 9.64 -9.39 14.85
C PRO A 38 10.05 -10.87 14.70
N ASP A 39 10.20 -11.35 13.47
CA ASP A 39 10.53 -12.75 13.17
C ASP A 39 11.85 -12.89 12.38
N ILE A 40 12.12 -14.08 11.84
CA ILE A 40 13.34 -14.36 11.06
C ILE A 40 13.49 -13.48 9.81
N THR A 41 12.42 -12.87 9.32
CA THR A 41 12.45 -11.97 8.17
C THR A 41 12.97 -10.59 8.54
N SER A 42 12.94 -10.19 9.81
CA SER A 42 13.35 -8.86 10.29
C SER A 42 14.79 -8.48 9.94
N GLU A 43 15.71 -9.45 9.91
CA GLU A 43 17.13 -9.22 9.56
C GLU A 43 17.45 -9.45 8.09
N ASN A 44 16.51 -10.02 7.32
CA ASN A 44 16.75 -10.40 5.94
C ASN A 44 16.37 -9.26 4.97
N PRO A 45 17.31 -8.76 4.15
CA PRO A 45 17.05 -7.63 3.25
C PRO A 45 16.15 -7.98 2.05
N ASN A 46 15.87 -9.27 1.80
CA ASN A 46 14.90 -9.68 0.78
C ASN A 46 13.45 -9.57 1.27
N PHE A 47 13.26 -9.23 2.56
CA PHE A 47 11.95 -8.99 3.13
C PHE A 47 11.80 -7.54 3.54
N ASP A 48 10.61 -6.97 3.37
CA ASP A 48 10.29 -5.65 3.90
C ASP A 48 9.96 -5.72 5.40
N CYS A 49 9.55 -4.59 5.98
CA CYS A 49 9.15 -4.47 7.38
C CYS A 49 7.94 -5.35 7.72
N GLN A 50 7.07 -5.66 6.75
CA GLN A 50 5.86 -6.47 6.95
C GLN A 50 6.05 -7.94 6.52
N GLY A 51 7.27 -8.36 6.17
CA GLY A 51 7.57 -9.72 5.75
C GLY A 51 7.19 -10.03 4.30
N GLY A 52 6.94 -9.03 3.46
CA GLY A 52 6.75 -9.21 2.03
C GLY A 52 8.03 -9.63 1.33
N HIS A 53 7.95 -10.39 0.23
CA HIS A 53 9.10 -10.88 -0.52
C HIS A 53 9.52 -9.93 -1.66
N PHE A 54 10.83 -9.74 -1.85
CA PHE A 54 11.35 -8.86 -2.88
C PHE A 54 11.11 -9.38 -4.30
N VAL A 55 10.57 -8.53 -5.17
CA VAL A 55 10.42 -8.78 -6.60
C VAL A 55 11.25 -7.75 -7.37
N ARG A 56 12.15 -8.26 -8.22
CA ARG A 56 12.99 -7.41 -9.06
C ARG A 56 12.14 -6.71 -10.14
N THR A 57 12.28 -5.39 -10.22
CA THR A 57 11.66 -4.51 -11.23
C THR A 57 12.68 -3.47 -11.71
N ALA A 58 12.28 -2.56 -12.60
CA ALA A 58 13.07 -1.39 -13.00
C ALA A 58 13.08 -0.25 -11.95
N GLY A 59 12.36 -0.40 -10.84
CA GLY A 59 12.39 0.54 -9.73
C GLY A 59 13.78 0.67 -9.12
N ILE A 60 14.03 1.78 -8.40
CA ILE A 60 15.34 2.07 -7.82
C ILE A 60 15.24 2.33 -6.32
N SER A 61 16.27 1.92 -5.57
CA SER A 61 16.36 2.24 -4.15
C SER A 61 16.49 3.75 -3.98
N MET A 62 15.52 4.34 -3.28
CA MET A 62 15.45 5.77 -2.98
C MET A 62 15.36 5.92 -1.46
N PRO A 63 16.38 6.50 -0.81
CA PRO A 63 16.42 6.58 0.63
C PRO A 63 15.23 7.38 1.17
N CYS A 64 14.68 6.95 2.31
CA CYS A 64 13.57 7.63 2.97
C CYS A 64 13.69 7.53 4.50
N THR A 65 12.99 8.43 5.18
CA THR A 65 12.83 8.46 6.63
C THR A 65 11.36 8.37 7.05
N ALA A 66 10.45 8.79 6.19
CA ALA A 66 9.00 8.70 6.38
C ALA A 66 8.26 8.67 5.03
N ASP A 67 6.98 8.32 5.03
CA ASP A 67 6.17 8.15 3.81
C ASP A 67 6.13 9.39 2.90
N HIS A 68 6.23 10.59 3.49
CA HIS A 68 6.22 11.84 2.72
C HIS A 68 7.41 11.95 1.74
N ASP A 69 8.54 11.29 2.03
CA ASP A 69 9.71 11.22 1.14
C ASP A 69 9.40 10.43 -0.15
N CYS A 70 8.35 9.61 -0.14
CA CYS A 70 7.99 8.69 -1.22
C CYS A 70 6.80 9.13 -2.06
N MET A 71 6.10 10.22 -1.69
CA MET A 71 4.84 10.64 -2.33
C MET A 71 4.97 11.01 -3.80
N GLU A 72 6.17 11.43 -4.24
CA GLU A 72 6.44 11.76 -5.65
C GLU A 72 6.86 10.55 -6.49
N ASN A 73 6.96 9.38 -5.89
CA ASN A 73 7.30 8.17 -6.60
C ASN A 73 6.05 7.38 -6.97
N MET A 74 6.15 6.67 -8.09
CA MET A 74 5.10 5.83 -8.64
C MET A 74 5.42 4.36 -8.43
N GLU A 75 4.45 3.51 -8.68
CA GLU A 75 4.62 2.07 -8.73
C GLU A 75 5.72 1.64 -9.73
N PRO A 76 6.29 0.43 -9.57
CA PRO A 76 7.08 -0.17 -10.64
C PRO A 76 6.32 -0.20 -11.96
N ASN A 77 6.98 0.13 -13.07
CA ASN A 77 6.34 0.11 -14.39
C ASN A 77 5.76 -1.30 -14.74
N GLU A 78 6.42 -2.36 -14.28
CA GLU A 78 6.00 -3.76 -14.44
C GLU A 78 4.76 -4.11 -13.61
N TRP A 79 4.38 -3.26 -12.66
CA TRP A 79 3.22 -3.44 -11.80
C TRP A 79 2.01 -2.62 -12.26
N CYS A 80 2.14 -1.91 -13.38
CA CYS A 80 0.99 -1.38 -14.10
C CYS A 80 0.00 -2.48 -14.44
N ASN A 81 -1.31 -2.18 -14.31
CA ASN A 81 -2.39 -3.14 -14.57
C ASN A 81 -2.33 -4.39 -13.66
N SER A 82 -1.84 -4.24 -12.43
CA SER A 82 -1.71 -5.33 -11.45
C SER A 82 -3.03 -6.09 -11.21
N GLU A 83 -4.18 -5.42 -11.23
CA GLU A 83 -5.49 -6.08 -11.06
C GLU A 83 -5.73 -7.18 -12.12
N ARG A 84 -5.45 -6.86 -13.39
CA ARG A 84 -5.66 -7.78 -14.53
C ARG A 84 -4.76 -9.01 -14.46
N ASN A 85 -3.65 -8.90 -13.73
CA ASN A 85 -2.65 -9.95 -13.60
C ASN A 85 -2.80 -10.77 -12.30
N GLY A 86 -3.90 -10.60 -11.56
CA GLY A 86 -4.16 -11.39 -10.36
C GLY A 86 -3.69 -10.77 -9.05
N PHE A 87 -3.19 -9.53 -9.07
CA PHE A 87 -2.66 -8.86 -7.88
C PHE A 87 -3.68 -7.89 -7.25
N GLN A 88 -3.45 -7.56 -5.99
CA GLN A 88 -4.17 -6.53 -5.23
C GLN A 88 -3.17 -5.57 -4.58
N TRP A 89 -3.52 -4.31 -4.42
CA TRP A 89 -2.65 -3.36 -3.73
C TRP A 89 -2.72 -3.56 -2.22
N ALA A 90 -1.54 -3.70 -1.64
CA ALA A 90 -1.31 -3.97 -0.23
C ALA A 90 -1.43 -2.70 0.63
N ALA A 91 -0.85 -1.61 0.12
CA ALA A 91 -0.73 -0.32 0.78
C ALA A 91 -1.31 0.80 -0.09
N SER A 92 -1.44 1.99 0.48
CA SER A 92 -1.66 3.22 -0.28
C SER A 92 -0.35 3.61 -0.96
N GLY A 93 -0.21 3.37 -2.26
CA GLY A 93 0.91 3.88 -3.06
C GLY A 93 2.31 3.49 -2.56
N CYS A 94 3.30 4.25 -3.03
CA CYS A 94 4.67 4.20 -2.54
C CYS A 94 4.77 4.74 -1.11
N HIS A 95 5.48 4.02 -0.24
CA HIS A 95 5.66 4.36 1.17
C HIS A 95 7.09 4.06 1.62
N CYS A 96 7.46 4.58 2.78
CA CYS A 96 8.79 4.38 3.32
C CYS A 96 8.83 3.09 4.14
N ASP A 97 9.68 2.15 3.73
CA ASP A 97 9.96 1.01 4.58
C ASP A 97 11.01 1.39 5.63
N LEU A 98 10.61 1.44 6.90
CA LEU A 98 11.49 1.90 7.98
C LEU A 98 12.63 0.92 8.32
N LYS A 99 12.54 -0.33 7.88
CA LYS A 99 13.61 -1.33 8.02
C LYS A 99 14.65 -1.15 6.91
N LEU A 100 14.20 -1.12 5.65
CA LEU A 100 15.04 -1.00 4.46
C LEU A 100 15.53 0.44 4.21
N LYS A 101 14.90 1.43 4.87
CA LYS A 101 15.15 2.88 4.69
C LYS A 101 15.03 3.31 3.25
N THR A 102 14.06 2.77 2.52
CA THR A 102 13.89 3.03 1.09
C THR A 102 12.41 3.04 0.68
N CYS A 103 12.08 3.80 -0.36
CA CYS A 103 10.74 3.86 -0.90
C CYS A 103 10.40 2.56 -1.63
N ILE A 104 9.41 1.84 -1.09
CA ILE A 104 8.91 0.60 -1.66
C ILE A 104 7.43 0.73 -1.96
N MET A 105 6.96 -0.22 -2.76
CA MET A 105 5.55 -0.47 -2.92
C MET A 105 5.28 -1.95 -2.70
N GLN A 106 4.12 -2.25 -2.12
CA GLN A 106 3.68 -3.61 -1.87
C GLN A 106 2.45 -3.94 -2.73
N ARG A 107 2.32 -5.21 -3.07
CA ARG A 107 1.10 -5.81 -3.62
C ARG A 107 0.93 -7.22 -3.06
N PHE A 108 -0.30 -7.71 -3.09
CA PHE A 108 -0.66 -9.05 -2.70
C PHE A 108 -0.89 -9.90 -3.95
N ASP A 109 -0.22 -11.05 -4.03
CA ASP A 109 -0.39 -12.05 -5.09
C ASP A 109 -1.44 -13.08 -4.67
N ARG A 110 -2.60 -13.05 -5.32
CA ARG A 110 -3.71 -13.97 -5.00
C ARG A 110 -3.41 -15.42 -5.34
N ASN A 111 -2.50 -15.68 -6.28
CA ASN A 111 -2.20 -17.05 -6.71
C ASN A 111 -1.35 -17.78 -5.67
N TYR A 112 -0.45 -17.05 -5.02
CA TYR A 112 0.50 -17.60 -4.05
C TYR A 112 0.17 -17.21 -2.59
N ASN A 113 -0.85 -16.37 -2.39
CA ASN A 113 -1.29 -15.91 -1.07
C ASN A 113 -0.14 -15.26 -0.27
N GLU A 114 0.62 -14.40 -0.94
CA GLU A 114 1.82 -13.75 -0.39
C GLU A 114 1.83 -12.23 -0.66
N ILE A 115 2.59 -11.51 0.16
CA ILE A 115 2.91 -10.10 -0.07
C ILE A 115 4.22 -10.02 -0.84
N GLN A 116 4.24 -9.23 -1.90
CA GLN A 116 5.41 -8.89 -2.68
C GLN A 116 5.72 -7.41 -2.52
N TRP A 117 7.00 -7.05 -2.47
CA TRP A 117 7.44 -5.66 -2.52
C TRP A 117 8.47 -5.43 -3.62
N ALA A 118 8.54 -4.21 -4.12
CA ALA A 118 9.55 -3.76 -5.05
C ALA A 118 9.88 -2.28 -4.82
N PHE A 119 11.00 -1.83 -5.37
CA PHE A 119 11.35 -0.42 -5.35
C PHE A 119 10.40 0.42 -6.18
N CYS A 120 10.11 1.63 -5.73
CA CYS A 120 9.32 2.59 -6.50
C CYS A 120 10.06 3.13 -7.73
N THR A 121 9.30 3.69 -8.66
CA THR A 121 9.79 4.37 -9.86
C THR A 121 9.70 5.89 -9.68
N PRO A 122 10.78 6.66 -9.90
CA PRO A 122 10.68 8.13 -9.96
C PRO A 122 9.63 8.58 -10.98
N ARG A 123 8.80 9.58 -10.65
CA ARG A 123 7.72 10.06 -11.53
C ARG A 123 8.19 10.41 -12.96
N ASN A 124 9.39 10.95 -13.12
CA ASN A 124 9.96 11.27 -14.45
C ASN A 124 10.39 10.04 -15.28
N ARG A 125 10.42 8.85 -14.68
CA ARG A 125 10.72 7.56 -15.34
C ARG A 125 9.51 6.63 -15.41
N PHE A 126 8.42 7.01 -14.77
CA PHE A 126 7.20 6.23 -14.75
C PHE A 126 6.53 6.19 -16.12
N ARG A 127 6.15 5.00 -16.56
CA ARG A 127 5.50 4.75 -17.86
C ARG A 127 4.40 3.73 -17.65
N CYS A 128 3.16 4.20 -17.71
CA CYS A 128 1.97 3.38 -17.65
C CYS A 128 1.02 3.85 -18.74
N GLU A 129 0.89 3.06 -19.81
CA GLU A 129 0.06 3.42 -20.96
C GLU A 129 -1.44 3.36 -20.63
N VAL A 130 -1.80 2.57 -19.61
CA VAL A 130 -3.18 2.35 -19.17
C VAL A 130 -3.20 2.34 -17.64
N SER A 131 -3.91 3.28 -17.03
CA SER A 131 -4.26 3.20 -15.61
C SER A 131 -5.40 2.20 -15.43
N ASP A 132 -5.23 1.24 -14.53
CA ASP A 132 -6.32 0.34 -14.14
C ASP A 132 -7.24 0.98 -13.09
N HIS A 133 -8.44 0.41 -12.92
CA HIS A 133 -9.42 0.84 -11.92
C HIS A 133 -8.86 0.84 -10.50
N CYS A 134 -7.90 -0.05 -10.24
CA CYS A 134 -7.25 -0.21 -8.97
C CYS A 134 -5.98 0.64 -8.80
N SER A 135 -5.57 1.44 -9.79
CA SER A 135 -4.33 2.23 -9.68
C SER A 135 -4.37 3.10 -8.42
N PRO A 136 -3.29 3.12 -7.61
CA PRO A 136 -3.25 3.96 -6.42
C PRO A 136 -3.52 5.43 -6.80
N PRO A 137 -4.18 6.21 -5.92
CA PRO A 137 -4.36 7.62 -6.17
C PRO A 137 -3.00 8.28 -6.42
N LYS A 138 -2.89 9.01 -7.53
CA LYS A 138 -1.73 9.85 -7.81
C LYS A 138 -1.81 11.02 -6.84
N ASN A 139 -0.89 11.08 -5.88
CA ASN A 139 -0.68 12.26 -5.05
C ASN A 139 -0.28 13.46 -5.93
#